data_AF-A0A0A9XDA9-F1
#
_entry.id   AF-A0A0A9XDA9-F1
#
_cell.length_a   1.000
_cell.length_b   1.000
_cell.length_c   1.000
_cell.angle_alpha   90.00
_cell.angle_beta   90.00
_cell.angle_gamma   90.00
#
_symmetry.space_group_name_H-M   'P 1'
#
loop_
_entity.id
_entity.type
_entity.pdbx_description
1 polymer ?
#
loop_
_entity_poly.entity_id
_entity_poly.type
_entity_poly.pdbx_seq_one_letter_code
_entity_poly.pdbx_strand_id
1 'polypeptide(L)'
;MSQDGNQDGVIFVKFSNLINNILRNTMYGVCDTMVIKSTQQTAGVIFATRFAALLRVHAPYAHAIHRTECTSLLQRLQELHPTSIGKLKYSYILCIEYVSGTLLRDALHSNSFTKYLTCYSQQLLYQIARICAMDIVLNYTDRFPLLCDNFGNSTNIILCFPNSKHECKVNGDELYEELCSVYAVDNSIVSITHHDDLHKYLQRIDTLVINVLKYIHHRNHHSKINNQMYRIPNAILVMDFLQSFFSYRYVFFYVL
;
A
#
# COMPACT_ATOMS: atom_id res chain seq x y z
N MET A 1 -14.38 12.90 14.76
CA MET A 1 -13.22 13.84 14.73
C MET A 1 -12.94 14.13 13.28
N SER A 2 -13.22 15.36 12.83
CA SER A 2 -12.88 15.82 11.48
C SER A 2 -11.37 15.99 11.41
N GLN A 3 -10.70 15.08 10.72
CA GLN A 3 -9.30 15.28 10.32
C GLN A 3 -9.28 16.29 9.17
N ASP A 4 -9.36 17.58 9.49
CA ASP A 4 -8.87 18.65 8.63
C ASP A 4 -7.33 18.66 8.69
N GLY A 5 -6.73 17.52 8.32
CA GLY A 5 -5.34 17.47 7.91
C GLY A 5 -5.30 17.97 6.49
N ASN A 6 -5.02 19.26 6.32
CA ASN A 6 -4.84 19.96 5.04
C ASN A 6 -3.61 19.36 4.31
N GLN A 7 -3.72 18.13 3.82
CA GLN A 7 -2.76 17.57 2.87
C GLN A 7 -3.03 18.23 1.52
N ASP A 8 -1.99 18.86 0.97
CA ASP A 8 -2.11 19.70 -0.21
C ASP A 8 -2.70 18.96 -1.41
N GLY A 9 -3.93 19.33 -1.76
CA GLY A 9 -4.59 18.90 -2.99
C GLY A 9 -5.42 17.64 -2.87
N VAL A 10 -5.79 17.25 -1.65
CA VAL A 10 -6.69 16.12 -1.38
C VAL A 10 -8.07 16.63 -0.96
N ILE A 11 -9.13 16.09 -1.55
CA ILE A 11 -10.53 16.40 -1.23
C ILE A 11 -11.26 15.10 -0.90
N PHE A 12 -11.87 15.03 0.27
CA PHE A 12 -12.69 13.88 0.68
C PHE A 12 -14.16 14.17 0.37
N VAL A 13 -14.79 13.28 -0.40
CA VAL A 13 -16.16 13.51 -0.90
C VAL A 13 -16.99 12.24 -0.74
N LYS A 14 -18.15 12.37 -0.10
CA LYS A 14 -19.14 11.29 -0.05
C LYS A 14 -19.85 11.14 -1.39
N PHE A 15 -20.08 9.90 -1.84
CA PHE A 15 -20.82 9.63 -3.08
C PHE A 15 -22.23 10.20 -3.08
N SER A 16 -22.90 10.21 -1.92
CA SER A 16 -24.24 10.81 -1.76
C SER A 16 -24.30 12.27 -2.21
N ASN A 17 -23.16 12.97 -2.22
CA ASN A 17 -23.07 14.38 -2.55
C ASN A 17 -22.74 14.61 -4.04
N LEU A 18 -22.49 13.54 -4.79
CA LEU A 18 -22.07 13.56 -6.19
C LEU A 18 -23.19 13.08 -7.11
N ILE A 19 -23.63 13.95 -8.02
CA ILE A 19 -24.56 13.60 -9.10
C ILE A 19 -23.74 13.46 -10.40
N ASN A 20 -22.85 12.47 -10.46
CA ASN A 20 -22.04 12.24 -11.66
C ASN A 20 -22.12 10.78 -12.11
N ASN A 21 -22.69 10.56 -13.29
CA ASN A 21 -22.87 9.24 -13.89
C ASN A 21 -21.55 8.53 -14.20
N ILE A 22 -20.47 9.26 -14.49
CA ILE A 22 -19.14 8.68 -14.77
C ILE A 22 -18.58 8.04 -13.50
N LEU A 23 -18.59 8.76 -12.38
CA LEU A 23 -18.18 8.22 -11.09
C LEU A 23 -19.12 7.13 -10.60
N ARG A 24 -20.41 7.25 -10.94
CA ARG A 24 -21.39 6.23 -10.59
C ARG A 24 -21.06 4.90 -11.28
N ASN A 25 -20.70 4.90 -12.55
CA ASN A 25 -20.42 3.65 -13.25
C ASN A 25 -19.05 3.04 -12.92
N THR A 26 -18.11 3.84 -12.39
CA THR A 26 -16.73 3.41 -12.18
C THR A 26 -16.38 3.15 -10.71
N MET A 27 -17.06 3.80 -9.78
CA MET A 27 -16.71 3.75 -8.35
C MET A 27 -17.92 3.51 -7.42
N TYR A 28 -19.16 3.58 -7.92
CA TYR A 28 -20.34 3.24 -7.10
C TYR A 28 -20.35 1.76 -6.75
N GLY A 29 -20.61 1.45 -5.49
CA GLY A 29 -20.51 0.09 -4.95
C GLY A 29 -19.08 -0.32 -4.56
N VAL A 30 -18.06 0.51 -4.84
CA VAL A 30 -16.69 0.31 -4.36
C VAL A 30 -16.49 0.97 -3.00
N CYS A 31 -16.94 2.22 -2.82
CA CYS A 31 -16.87 2.91 -1.53
C CYS A 31 -17.94 4.00 -1.37
N ASP A 32 -18.20 4.40 -0.12
CA ASP A 32 -19.13 5.50 0.22
C ASP A 32 -18.46 6.88 0.23
N THR A 33 -17.14 6.90 0.40
CA THR A 33 -16.31 8.10 0.39
C THR A 33 -15.17 7.92 -0.58
N MET A 34 -14.87 8.98 -1.33
CA MET A 34 -13.80 9.03 -2.30
C MET A 34 -12.80 10.11 -1.91
N VAL A 35 -11.53 9.83 -2.19
CA VAL A 35 -10.43 10.78 -2.15
C VAL A 35 -10.18 11.29 -3.56
N ILE A 36 -10.34 12.59 -3.76
CA ILE A 36 -10.07 13.26 -5.04
C ILE A 36 -8.77 14.02 -4.90
N LYS A 37 -7.79 13.71 -5.76
CA LYS A 37 -6.50 14.43 -5.79
C LYS A 37 -6.03 14.67 -7.22
N SER A 38 -5.03 15.53 -7.38
CA SER A 38 -4.35 15.72 -8.67
C SER A 38 -2.84 15.60 -8.49
N THR A 39 -2.18 14.95 -9.45
CA THR A 39 -0.72 14.74 -9.42
C THR A 39 -0.15 14.72 -10.84
N GLN A 40 1.12 15.11 -10.97
CA GLN A 40 1.87 14.99 -12.23
C GLN A 40 2.11 13.53 -12.60
N GLN A 41 2.18 12.64 -11.60
CA GLN A 41 2.48 11.22 -11.79
C GLN A 41 1.21 10.37 -11.90
N THR A 42 0.14 10.88 -12.53
CA THR A 42 -1.16 10.19 -12.58
C THR A 42 -1.03 8.78 -13.17
N ALA A 43 -0.31 8.63 -14.28
CA ALA A 43 -0.07 7.33 -14.88
C ALA A 43 0.72 6.39 -13.96
N GLY A 44 1.74 6.92 -13.27
CA GLY A 44 2.54 6.17 -12.32
C GLY A 44 1.72 5.65 -11.13
N VAL A 45 0.82 6.47 -10.59
CA VAL A 45 -0.09 6.06 -9.51
C VAL A 45 -1.05 4.97 -9.97
N ILE A 46 -1.68 5.13 -11.14
CA ILE A 46 -2.62 4.12 -11.68
C ILE A 46 -1.88 2.81 -11.97
N PHE A 47 -0.71 2.87 -12.57
CA PHE A 47 0.13 1.71 -12.83
C PHE A 47 0.48 1.00 -11.52
N ALA A 48 1.03 1.72 -10.54
CA ALA A 48 1.45 1.17 -9.26
C ALA A 48 0.29 0.54 -8.48
N THR A 49 -0.89 1.17 -8.46
CA THR A 49 -2.09 0.61 -7.83
C THR A 49 -2.57 -0.67 -8.53
N ARG A 50 -2.54 -0.72 -9.87
CA ARG A 50 -2.88 -1.96 -10.60
C ARG A 50 -1.83 -3.06 -10.40
N PHE A 51 -0.56 -2.67 -10.33
CA PHE A 51 0.55 -3.57 -10.07
C PHE A 51 0.46 -4.20 -8.67
N ALA A 52 -0.03 -3.45 -7.67
CA ALA A 52 -0.33 -3.98 -6.34
C ALA A 52 -1.27 -5.19 -6.39
N ALA A 53 -2.33 -5.13 -7.20
CA ALA A 53 -3.27 -6.24 -7.36
C ALA A 53 -2.60 -7.52 -7.92
N LEU A 54 -1.64 -7.37 -8.85
CA LEU A 54 -0.86 -8.51 -9.37
C LEU A 54 -0.02 -9.18 -8.27
N LEU A 55 0.51 -8.37 -7.34
CA LEU A 55 1.28 -8.85 -6.20
C LEU A 55 0.41 -9.30 -5.01
N ARG A 56 -0.92 -9.33 -5.17
CA ARG A 56 -1.87 -9.60 -4.07
C ARG A 56 -1.62 -8.69 -2.87
N VAL A 57 -1.29 -7.43 -3.16
CA VAL A 57 -1.19 -6.33 -2.22
C VAL A 57 -2.51 -5.57 -2.28
N HIS A 58 -3.15 -5.35 -1.13
CA HIS A 58 -4.32 -4.48 -1.08
C HIS A 58 -3.88 -3.04 -1.32
N ALA A 59 -4.56 -2.38 -2.25
CA ALA A 59 -4.38 -0.97 -2.57
C ALA A 59 -5.76 -0.35 -2.81
N PRO A 60 -5.97 0.93 -2.48
CA PRO A 60 -7.22 1.60 -2.76
C PRO A 60 -7.45 1.61 -4.26
N TYR A 61 -8.67 1.27 -4.69
CA TYR A 61 -9.01 1.40 -6.11
C TYR A 61 -8.80 2.85 -6.57
N ALA A 62 -8.19 3.02 -7.74
CA ALA A 62 -7.86 4.34 -8.28
C ALA A 62 -8.28 4.43 -9.75
N HIS A 63 -8.92 5.55 -10.10
CA HIS A 63 -9.36 5.87 -11.44
C HIS A 63 -8.92 7.29 -11.81
N ALA A 64 -8.49 7.47 -13.06
CA ALA A 64 -8.08 8.77 -13.58
C ALA A 64 -9.12 9.25 -14.60
N ILE A 65 -9.57 10.49 -14.45
CA ILE A 65 -10.53 11.12 -15.36
C ILE A 65 -9.90 12.38 -15.93
N HIS A 66 -10.02 12.56 -17.24
CA HIS A 66 -9.55 13.78 -17.86
C HIS A 66 -10.43 14.97 -17.43
N ARG A 67 -9.80 16.11 -17.12
CA ARG A 67 -10.45 17.29 -16.56
C ARG A 67 -11.63 17.78 -17.41
N THR A 68 -11.50 17.69 -18.73
CA THR A 68 -12.55 18.12 -19.68
C THR A 68 -13.76 17.19 -19.68
N GLU A 69 -13.60 15.94 -19.24
CA GLU A 69 -14.68 14.94 -19.19
C GLU A 69 -15.47 15.03 -17.89
N CYS A 70 -15.00 15.79 -16.89
CA CYS A 70 -15.58 15.85 -15.55
C CYS A 70 -15.89 17.28 -15.09
N THR A 71 -16.27 18.17 -16.00
CA THR A 71 -16.65 19.56 -15.70
C THR A 71 -17.75 19.66 -14.63
N SER A 72 -18.77 18.79 -14.70
CA SER A 72 -19.85 18.73 -13.71
C SER A 72 -19.37 18.31 -12.32
N LEU A 73 -18.41 17.39 -12.24
CA LEU A 73 -17.76 17.03 -10.97
C LEU A 73 -17.01 18.23 -10.40
N LEU A 74 -16.18 18.89 -11.22
CA LEU A 74 -15.38 20.04 -10.80
C LEU A 74 -16.24 21.19 -10.28
N GLN A 75 -17.36 21.49 -10.96
CA GLN A 75 -18.30 22.51 -10.49
C GLN A 75 -18.89 22.13 -9.13
N ARG A 76 -19.30 20.86 -8.95
CA ARG A 76 -19.82 20.41 -7.66
C ARG A 76 -18.75 20.46 -6.55
N LEU A 77 -17.51 20.14 -6.86
CA LEU A 77 -16.39 20.27 -5.92
C LEU A 77 -16.08 21.72 -5.59
N GLN A 78 -16.22 22.64 -6.54
CA GLN A 78 -16.09 24.08 -6.30
C GLN A 78 -17.12 24.58 -5.28
N GLU A 79 -18.36 24.08 -5.35
CA GLU A 79 -19.44 24.42 -4.40
C GLU A 79 -19.18 23.84 -3.00
N LEU A 80 -18.75 22.58 -2.94
CA LEU A 80 -18.56 21.87 -1.66
C LEU A 80 -17.23 22.21 -0.98
N HIS A 81 -16.18 22.47 -1.77
CA HIS A 81 -14.80 22.65 -1.30
C HIS A 81 -14.08 23.78 -2.07
N PRO A 82 -14.57 25.04 -1.96
CA PRO A 82 -14.10 26.16 -2.78
C PRO A 82 -12.61 26.50 -2.59
N THR A 83 -12.04 26.18 -1.42
CA THR A 83 -10.62 26.45 -1.10
C THR A 83 -9.66 25.39 -1.63
N SER A 84 -10.13 24.16 -1.86
CA SER A 84 -9.28 23.02 -2.24
C SER A 84 -9.27 22.75 -3.74
N ILE A 85 -10.31 23.19 -4.46
CA ILE A 85 -10.46 22.98 -5.91
C ILE A 85 -9.33 23.57 -6.76
N GLY A 86 -8.76 24.70 -6.34
CA GLY A 86 -7.61 25.32 -7.01
C GLY A 86 -6.35 24.44 -6.98
N LYS A 87 -6.30 23.47 -6.05
CA LYS A 87 -5.22 22.49 -5.96
C LYS A 87 -5.38 21.35 -6.98
N LEU A 88 -6.57 21.15 -7.56
CA LEU A 88 -6.80 20.22 -8.66
C LEU A 88 -6.40 20.90 -9.98
N LYS A 89 -5.11 20.99 -10.28
CA LYS A 89 -4.59 21.82 -11.40
C LYS A 89 -4.14 21.05 -12.64
N TYR A 90 -4.03 19.73 -12.55
CA TYR A 90 -3.55 18.91 -13.66
C TYR A 90 -4.68 18.48 -14.61
N SER A 91 -4.29 18.05 -15.81
CA SER A 91 -5.22 17.58 -16.86
C SER A 91 -5.97 16.32 -16.47
N TYR A 92 -5.46 15.54 -15.53
CA TYR A 92 -6.14 14.37 -14.98
C TYR A 92 -6.40 14.56 -13.48
N ILE A 93 -7.57 14.09 -13.07
CA ILE A 93 -7.99 14.02 -11.68
C ILE A 93 -8.01 12.56 -11.27
N LEU A 94 -7.40 12.27 -10.13
CA LEU A 94 -7.44 10.95 -9.51
C LEU A 94 -8.61 10.87 -8.55
N CYS A 95 -9.44 9.86 -8.79
CA CYS A 95 -10.54 9.42 -7.95
C CYS A 95 -10.10 8.13 -7.27
N ILE A 96 -9.92 8.15 -5.95
CA ILE A 96 -9.33 7.05 -5.19
C ILE A 96 -10.31 6.63 -4.10
N GLU A 97 -10.43 5.32 -3.90
CA GLU A 97 -11.19 4.74 -2.81
C GLU A 97 -10.69 5.26 -1.46
N TYR A 98 -11.62 5.72 -0.61
CA TYR A 98 -11.27 6.02 0.77
C TYR A 98 -11.16 4.72 1.58
N VAL A 99 -9.96 4.41 2.06
CA VAL A 99 -9.70 3.26 2.90
C VAL A 99 -9.77 3.69 4.37
N SER A 100 -10.77 3.18 5.09
CA SER A 100 -10.89 3.42 6.53
C SER A 100 -9.97 2.48 7.31
N GLY A 101 -9.09 3.02 8.16
CA GLY A 101 -8.23 2.21 9.01
C GLY A 101 -7.34 3.06 9.90
N THR A 102 -6.35 2.42 10.52
CA THR A 102 -5.32 3.07 11.33
C THR A 102 -4.01 3.11 10.55
N LEU A 103 -3.32 4.25 10.53
CA LEU A 103 -2.00 4.33 9.91
C LEU A 103 -1.02 3.39 10.63
N LEU A 104 -0.13 2.73 9.90
CA LEU A 104 0.86 1.83 10.51
C LEU A 104 1.71 2.58 11.55
N ARG A 105 2.09 3.82 11.28
CA ARG A 105 2.80 4.70 12.24
C ARG A 105 2.06 4.79 13.56
N ASP A 106 0.78 5.13 13.52
CA ASP A 106 -0.02 5.39 14.70
C ASP A 106 -0.30 4.08 15.45
N ALA A 107 -0.47 2.98 14.71
CA ALA A 107 -0.58 1.65 15.28
C ALA A 107 0.70 1.28 16.05
N LEU A 108 1.89 1.45 15.46
CA LEU A 108 3.18 1.13 16.08
C LEU A 108 3.40 1.84 17.43
N HIS A 109 2.83 3.03 17.62
CA HIS A 109 2.90 3.78 18.88
C HIS A 109 1.80 3.42 19.89
N SER A 110 0.84 2.57 19.52
CA SER A 110 -0.24 2.14 20.40
C SER A 110 0.15 0.91 21.22
N ASN A 111 -0.18 0.90 22.52
CA ASN A 111 -0.01 -0.27 23.39
C ASN A 111 -0.81 -1.51 22.89
N SER A 112 -1.82 -1.28 22.05
CA SER A 112 -2.63 -2.32 21.43
C SER A 112 -1.87 -3.08 20.32
N PHE A 113 -0.88 -2.46 19.68
CA PHE A 113 -0.13 -3.06 18.57
C PHE A 113 0.74 -4.23 18.98
N THR A 114 1.31 -4.19 20.18
CA THR A 114 2.03 -5.35 20.74
C THR A 114 1.11 -6.57 20.84
N LYS A 115 -0.16 -6.37 21.22
CA LYS A 115 -1.17 -7.45 21.25
C LYS A 115 -1.53 -7.94 19.84
N TYR A 116 -1.60 -7.04 18.86
CA TYR A 116 -1.87 -7.40 17.47
C TYR A 116 -0.72 -8.21 16.85
N LEU A 117 0.53 -7.82 17.10
CA LEU A 117 1.69 -8.59 16.65
C LEU A 117 1.72 -10.00 17.27
N THR A 118 1.35 -10.16 18.53
CA THR A 118 1.37 -11.50 19.16
C THR A 118 0.30 -12.44 18.59
N CYS A 119 -0.88 -11.92 18.20
CA CYS A 119 -1.99 -12.76 17.72
C CYS A 119 -2.06 -12.90 16.19
N TYR A 120 -1.57 -11.90 15.44
CA TYR A 120 -1.76 -11.81 13.99
C TYR A 120 -0.45 -11.62 13.20
N SER A 121 0.71 -11.81 13.86
CA SER A 121 2.04 -11.46 13.31
C SER A 121 2.25 -12.01 11.92
N GLN A 122 1.95 -13.27 11.68
CA GLN A 122 2.42 -13.92 10.46
C GLN A 122 1.71 -13.38 9.20
N GLN A 123 0.37 -13.31 9.19
CA GLN A 123 -0.38 -12.77 8.05
C GLN A 123 -0.15 -11.26 7.84
N LEU A 124 -0.07 -10.49 8.93
CA LEU A 124 0.23 -9.07 8.87
C LEU A 124 1.62 -8.84 8.25
N LEU A 125 2.63 -9.58 8.74
CA LEU A 125 3.99 -9.49 8.22
C LEU A 125 4.06 -9.94 6.75
N TYR A 126 3.24 -10.90 6.30
CA TYR A 126 3.21 -11.30 4.89
C TYR A 126 2.74 -10.18 3.99
N GLN A 127 1.66 -9.52 4.37
CA GLN A 127 1.13 -8.41 3.61
C GLN A 127 2.13 -7.25 3.57
N ILE A 128 2.80 -6.95 4.70
CA ILE A 128 3.88 -5.96 4.74
C ILE A 128 5.07 -6.38 3.84
N ALA A 129 5.47 -7.65 3.87
CA ALA A 129 6.56 -8.15 3.02
C ALA A 129 6.24 -8.03 1.52
N ARG A 130 4.98 -8.27 1.13
CA ARG A 130 4.52 -8.05 -0.25
C ARG A 130 4.55 -6.57 -0.65
N ILE A 131 4.18 -5.67 0.26
CA ILE A 131 4.33 -4.21 0.04
C ILE A 131 5.81 -3.86 -0.15
N CYS A 132 6.71 -4.38 0.68
CA CYS A 132 8.15 -4.19 0.52
C CYS A 132 8.66 -4.71 -0.84
N ALA A 133 8.22 -5.89 -1.27
CA ALA A 133 8.59 -6.44 -2.58
C ALA A 133 8.09 -5.55 -3.72
N MET A 134 6.85 -5.06 -3.62
CA MET A 134 6.28 -4.10 -4.56
C MET A 134 7.08 -2.81 -4.62
N ASP A 135 7.45 -2.25 -3.47
CA ASP A 135 8.22 -1.00 -3.36
C ASP A 135 9.60 -1.13 -4.01
N ILE A 136 10.26 -2.28 -3.90
CA ILE A 136 11.51 -2.56 -4.62
C ILE A 136 11.27 -2.62 -6.12
N VAL A 137 10.22 -3.28 -6.59
CA VAL A 137 9.95 -3.38 -8.04
C VAL A 137 9.60 -2.00 -8.62
N LEU A 138 8.88 -1.16 -7.88
CA LEU A 138 8.48 0.18 -8.31
C LEU A 138 9.52 1.26 -8.01
N ASN A 139 10.65 0.90 -7.39
CA ASN A 139 11.61 1.85 -6.82
C ASN A 139 10.93 2.93 -5.94
N TYR A 140 9.88 2.54 -5.24
CA TYR A 140 9.10 3.41 -4.38
C TYR A 140 9.68 3.40 -2.97
N THR A 141 10.62 4.29 -2.74
CA THR A 141 11.43 4.33 -1.52
C THR A 141 10.78 5.07 -0.35
N ASP A 142 9.62 5.70 -0.55
CA ASP A 142 9.00 6.53 0.48
C ASP A 142 8.49 5.69 1.66
N ARG A 143 7.91 4.51 1.43
CA ARG A 143 7.32 3.68 2.51
C ARG A 143 8.37 3.06 3.41
N PHE A 144 9.19 2.17 2.85
CA PHE A 144 10.22 1.42 3.57
C PHE A 144 11.60 1.67 2.93
N PRO A 145 12.58 2.19 3.69
CA PRO A 145 13.92 2.49 3.19
C PRO A 145 14.80 1.26 3.07
N LEU A 146 14.39 0.24 2.30
CA LEU A 146 15.16 -1.00 2.18
C LEU A 146 16.43 -0.84 1.34
N LEU A 147 16.42 0.10 0.39
CA LEU A 147 17.50 0.27 -0.60
C LEU A 147 18.07 1.69 -0.65
N CYS A 148 17.66 2.55 0.29
CA CYS A 148 17.99 3.97 0.30
C CYS A 148 18.11 4.53 1.72
N ASP A 149 18.90 5.58 1.87
CA ASP A 149 19.14 6.25 3.16
C ASP A 149 18.07 7.33 3.41
N ASN A 150 16.80 6.93 3.50
CA ASN A 150 15.71 7.82 3.93
C ASN A 150 15.05 7.25 5.20
N PHE A 151 14.18 8.04 5.85
CA PHE A 151 13.55 7.66 7.11
C PHE A 151 12.32 6.75 6.93
N GLY A 152 11.89 6.52 5.70
CA GLY A 152 10.61 5.90 5.39
C GLY A 152 9.42 6.76 5.78
N ASN A 153 8.23 6.26 5.43
CA ASN A 153 6.97 6.93 5.62
C ASN A 153 5.88 5.87 5.81
N SER A 154 5.75 5.40 7.05
CA SER A 154 4.75 4.43 7.44
C SER A 154 3.31 4.98 7.45
N THR A 155 3.09 6.26 7.13
CA THR A 155 1.72 6.77 6.90
C THR A 155 1.14 6.30 5.59
N ASN A 156 1.97 5.81 4.66
CA ASN A 156 1.51 5.30 3.37
C ASN A 156 1.06 3.82 3.47
N ILE A 157 0.79 3.36 4.69
CA ILE A 157 0.30 2.02 5.00
C ILE A 157 -0.86 2.15 5.98
N ILE A 158 -2.01 1.59 5.60
CA ILE A 158 -3.22 1.59 6.41
C ILE A 158 -3.53 0.17 6.86
N LEU A 159 -3.76 0.00 8.16
CA LEU A 159 -4.24 -1.23 8.77
C LEU A 159 -5.76 -1.15 8.89
N CYS A 160 -6.45 -2.00 8.15
CA CYS A 160 -7.89 -2.16 8.21
C CYS A 160 -8.22 -3.34 9.12
N PHE A 161 -8.92 -3.07 10.21
CA PHE A 161 -9.43 -4.09 11.11
C PHE A 161 -10.91 -4.32 10.79
N PRO A 162 -11.37 -5.57 10.67
CA PRO A 162 -12.80 -5.83 10.57
C PRO A 162 -13.50 -5.22 11.78
N ASN A 163 -14.66 -4.61 11.54
CA ASN A 163 -15.42 -3.92 12.59
C ASN A 163 -15.61 -4.87 13.79
N SER A 164 -15.31 -4.35 14.97
CA SER A 164 -15.10 -4.99 16.28
C SER A 164 -16.30 -5.78 16.88
N LYS A 165 -17.19 -6.34 16.08
CA LYS A 165 -18.27 -7.22 16.56
C LYS A 165 -17.85 -8.69 16.69
N HIS A 166 -16.68 -9.07 16.17
CA HIS A 166 -16.11 -10.38 16.42
C HIS A 166 -15.10 -10.27 17.55
N GLU A 167 -15.59 -10.42 18.79
CA GLU A 167 -14.72 -10.85 19.88
C GLU A 167 -14.04 -12.15 19.41
N CYS A 168 -12.73 -12.10 19.25
CA CYS A 168 -11.92 -13.27 18.89
C CYS A 168 -12.05 -14.30 20.02
N LYS A 169 -13.07 -15.17 19.94
CA LYS A 169 -13.17 -16.35 20.79
C LYS A 169 -12.15 -17.33 20.25
N VAL A 170 -11.00 -17.41 20.92
CA VAL A 170 -9.96 -18.41 20.65
C VAL A 170 -10.48 -19.76 21.12
N ASN A 171 -11.44 -20.32 20.38
CA ASN A 171 -11.92 -21.68 20.54
C ASN A 171 -11.61 -22.44 19.27
N GLY A 172 -10.43 -23.07 19.25
CA GLY A 172 -10.18 -24.43 18.75
C GLY A 172 -10.39 -24.79 17.28
N ASP A 173 -11.32 -24.19 16.55
CA ASP A 173 -11.74 -24.69 15.25
C ASP A 173 -11.49 -23.68 14.13
N GLU A 174 -10.84 -24.18 13.09
CA GLU A 174 -10.22 -23.47 11.97
C GLU A 174 -11.22 -22.68 11.13
N LEU A 175 -11.23 -21.36 11.32
CA LEU A 175 -11.66 -20.39 10.32
C LEU A 175 -10.70 -19.20 10.41
N TYR A 176 -9.70 -19.18 9.52
CA TYR A 176 -8.84 -18.02 9.32
C TYR A 176 -9.64 -16.92 8.61
N GLU A 177 -10.52 -16.24 9.32
CA GLU A 177 -11.08 -14.96 8.84
C GLU A 177 -9.91 -13.97 8.62
N GLU A 178 -9.96 -13.15 7.57
CA GLU A 178 -8.96 -12.09 7.35
C GLU A 178 -9.08 -11.04 8.46
N LEU A 179 -8.33 -11.25 9.55
CA LEU A 179 -8.45 -10.48 10.79
C LEU A 179 -7.83 -9.08 10.70
N CYS A 180 -7.00 -8.81 9.70
CA CYS A 180 -6.50 -7.47 9.37
C CYS A 180 -5.97 -7.42 7.93
N SER A 181 -6.48 -6.46 7.14
CA SER A 181 -5.97 -6.18 5.80
C SER A 181 -5.00 -5.00 5.84
N VAL A 182 -3.87 -5.10 5.14
CA VAL A 182 -2.85 -4.05 5.05
C VAL A 182 -2.91 -3.43 3.67
N TYR A 183 -3.30 -2.16 3.62
CA TYR A 183 -3.39 -1.39 2.41
C TYR A 183 -2.13 -0.56 2.19
N ALA A 184 -1.53 -0.72 1.01
CA ALA A 184 -0.52 0.18 0.49
C ALA A 184 -1.23 1.37 -0.19
N VAL A 185 -1.13 2.55 0.41
CA VAL A 185 -1.68 3.81 -0.13
C VAL A 185 -0.58 4.68 -0.73
N ASP A 186 -0.99 5.67 -1.52
CA ASP A 186 -0.08 6.58 -2.23
C ASP A 186 0.98 5.89 -3.09
N ASN A 187 0.60 4.75 -3.68
CA ASN A 187 1.44 4.01 -4.62
C ASN A 187 1.93 4.92 -5.75
N SER A 188 3.23 4.88 -6.01
CA SER A 188 3.84 5.53 -7.17
C SER A 188 4.98 4.67 -7.69
N ILE A 189 5.47 5.00 -8.88
CA ILE A 189 6.67 4.43 -9.48
C ILE A 189 7.69 5.53 -9.70
N VAL A 190 8.94 5.25 -9.37
CA VAL A 190 10.06 6.17 -9.60
C VAL A 190 10.99 5.57 -10.63
N SER A 191 10.92 6.10 -11.86
CA SER A 191 11.80 5.67 -12.95
C SER A 191 13.27 5.92 -12.59
N ILE A 192 14.13 4.96 -12.88
CA ILE A 192 15.58 5.12 -12.81
C ILE A 192 16.06 5.41 -14.23
N THR A 193 16.34 6.68 -14.53
CA THR A 193 16.64 7.12 -15.91
C THR A 193 18.11 7.01 -16.29
N HIS A 194 19.00 6.88 -15.31
CA HIS A 194 20.44 6.78 -15.54
C HIS A 194 20.94 5.34 -15.38
N HIS A 195 21.68 4.84 -16.36
CA HIS A 195 22.19 3.47 -16.38
C HIS A 195 23.06 3.15 -15.16
N ASP A 196 23.93 4.07 -14.74
CA ASP A 196 24.78 3.88 -13.56
C ASP A 196 23.98 3.77 -12.27
N ASP A 197 22.88 4.51 -12.17
CA ASP A 197 21.99 4.45 -11.02
C ASP A 197 21.18 3.15 -11.02
N LEU A 198 20.76 2.67 -12.20
CA LEU A 198 20.12 1.36 -12.34
C LEU A 198 21.07 0.24 -11.91
N HIS A 199 22.33 0.28 -12.34
CA HIS A 199 23.32 -0.72 -11.96
C HIS A 199 23.56 -0.73 -10.45
N LYS A 200 23.73 0.44 -9.83
CA LYS A 200 23.85 0.57 -8.36
C LYS A 200 22.60 0.05 -7.66
N TYR A 201 21.42 0.35 -8.19
CA TYR A 201 20.14 -0.10 -7.63
C TYR A 201 20.03 -1.63 -7.64
N LEU A 202 20.34 -2.26 -8.79
CA LEU A 202 20.38 -3.72 -8.93
C LEU A 202 21.40 -4.37 -7.98
N GLN A 203 22.59 -3.79 -7.83
CA GLN A 203 23.60 -4.27 -6.89
C GLN A 203 23.10 -4.24 -5.43
N ARG A 204 22.34 -3.20 -5.05
CA ARG A 204 21.73 -3.11 -3.71
C ARG A 204 20.67 -4.19 -3.51
N ILE A 205 19.84 -4.45 -4.53
CA ILE A 205 18.86 -5.55 -4.51
C ILE A 205 19.57 -6.89 -4.34
N ASP A 206 20.59 -7.18 -5.13
CA ASP A 206 21.32 -8.45 -5.05
C ASP A 206 21.95 -8.63 -3.67
N THR A 207 22.53 -7.57 -3.11
CA THR A 207 23.09 -7.57 -1.75
C THR A 207 22.02 -7.86 -0.70
N LEU A 208 20.85 -7.22 -0.81
CA LEU A 208 19.70 -7.45 0.08
C LEU A 208 19.25 -8.92 0.02
N VAL A 209 19.04 -9.45 -1.19
CA VAL A 209 18.62 -10.84 -1.40
C VAL A 209 19.64 -11.82 -0.83
N ILE A 210 20.94 -11.61 -1.08
CA ILE A 210 22.01 -12.46 -0.54
C ILE A 210 22.00 -12.44 0.99
N ASN A 211 21.88 -11.26 1.61
CA ASN A 211 21.86 -11.14 3.06
C ASN A 211 20.64 -11.82 3.68
N VAL A 212 19.49 -11.69 3.05
CA VAL A 212 18.24 -12.35 3.43
C VAL A 212 18.37 -13.88 3.32
N LEU A 213 18.96 -14.40 2.24
CA LEU A 213 19.24 -15.83 2.07
C LEU A 213 20.24 -16.37 3.11
N LYS A 214 21.32 -15.63 3.38
CA LYS A 214 22.30 -15.97 4.44
C LYS A 214 21.63 -16.03 5.81
N TYR A 215 20.76 -15.07 6.11
CA TYR A 215 20.01 -15.06 7.37
C TYR A 215 19.12 -16.31 7.52
N ILE A 216 18.38 -16.69 6.47
CA ILE A 216 17.59 -17.93 6.49
C ILE A 216 18.50 -19.14 6.71
N HIS A 217 19.58 -19.24 5.95
CA HIS A 217 20.50 -20.36 6.01
C HIS A 217 21.09 -20.53 7.43
N HIS A 218 21.62 -19.45 8.01
CA HIS A 218 22.16 -19.44 9.36
C HIS A 218 21.12 -19.86 10.40
N ARG A 219 19.89 -19.32 10.31
CA ARG A 219 18.81 -19.67 11.24
C ARG A 219 18.41 -21.14 11.15
N ASN A 220 18.35 -21.69 9.94
CA ASN A 220 18.02 -23.11 9.74
C ASN A 220 19.09 -24.03 10.38
N HIS A 221 20.37 -23.66 10.29
CA HIS A 221 21.47 -24.44 10.89
C HIS A 221 21.54 -24.34 12.43
N HIS A 222 21.28 -23.17 13.02
CA HIS A 222 21.26 -23.00 14.48
C HIS A 222 19.97 -23.51 15.16
N SER A 223 18.93 -23.81 14.38
CA SER A 223 17.67 -24.33 14.92
C SER A 223 17.72 -25.80 15.37
N LYS A 224 18.85 -26.51 15.37
CA LYS A 224 18.88 -27.85 16.01
C LYS A 224 18.74 -27.82 17.54
N ILE A 225 18.74 -26.63 18.16
CA ILE A 225 18.63 -26.44 19.62
C ILE A 225 17.28 -25.77 19.94
N ASN A 226 16.34 -26.57 20.45
CA ASN A 226 15.07 -26.26 21.14
C ASN A 226 14.16 -25.11 20.63
N ASN A 227 12.87 -25.48 20.46
CA ASN A 227 11.67 -24.68 20.15
C ASN A 227 11.28 -24.62 18.66
N GLN A 228 10.20 -25.34 18.34
CA GLN A 228 9.56 -25.47 17.03
C GLN A 228 8.60 -24.31 16.68
N MET A 229 8.20 -23.48 17.65
CA MET A 229 7.12 -22.50 17.45
C MET A 229 7.49 -21.21 16.69
N TYR A 230 8.77 -20.87 16.52
CA TYR A 230 9.20 -19.61 15.86
C TYR A 230 9.97 -19.81 14.54
N ARG A 231 9.96 -21.02 13.96
CA ARG A 231 10.79 -21.37 12.79
C ARG A 231 10.16 -21.02 11.45
N ILE A 232 8.84 -21.02 11.39
CA ILE A 232 8.07 -21.04 10.13
C ILE A 232 7.74 -19.62 9.60
N PRO A 233 7.45 -18.59 10.43
CA PRO A 233 7.03 -17.29 9.91
C PRO A 233 8.10 -16.60 9.07
N ASN A 234 9.35 -16.54 9.54
CA ASN A 234 10.39 -15.72 8.90
C ASN A 234 10.94 -16.31 7.58
N ALA A 235 11.07 -17.64 7.48
CA ALA A 235 11.54 -18.26 6.24
C ALA A 235 10.47 -18.16 5.15
N ILE A 236 9.20 -18.37 5.50
CA ILE A 236 8.10 -18.22 4.55
C ILE A 236 7.89 -16.74 4.20
N LEU A 237 8.05 -15.79 5.14
CA LEU A 237 7.96 -14.35 4.85
C LEU A 237 8.95 -13.92 3.77
N VAL A 238 10.16 -14.44 3.89
CA VAL A 238 11.20 -14.23 2.90
C VAL A 238 10.90 -14.98 1.61
N MET A 239 10.37 -16.21 1.66
CA MET A 239 9.99 -16.93 0.44
C MET A 239 8.84 -16.25 -0.30
N ASP A 240 7.84 -15.70 0.38
CA ASP A 240 6.76 -14.91 -0.23
C ASP A 240 7.31 -13.61 -0.83
N PHE A 241 8.24 -12.94 -0.13
CA PHE A 241 8.96 -11.79 -0.67
C PHE A 241 9.75 -12.16 -1.93
N LEU A 242 10.55 -13.23 -1.89
CA LEU A 242 11.37 -13.69 -3.01
C LEU A 242 10.50 -14.21 -4.15
N GLN A 243 9.43 -14.95 -3.87
CA GLN A 243 8.49 -15.44 -4.88
C GLN A 243 7.79 -14.26 -5.56
N SER A 244 7.31 -13.29 -4.80
CA SER A 244 6.71 -12.06 -5.35
C SER A 244 7.75 -11.27 -6.15
N PHE A 245 8.98 -11.15 -5.67
CA PHE A 245 10.03 -10.44 -6.37
C PHE A 245 10.43 -11.15 -7.68
N PHE A 246 10.70 -12.46 -7.65
CA PHE A 246 11.16 -13.22 -8.81
C PHE A 246 10.06 -13.50 -9.83
N SER A 247 8.81 -13.71 -9.41
CA SER A 247 7.69 -13.94 -10.34
C SER A 247 7.45 -12.72 -11.24
N TYR A 248 7.80 -11.53 -10.76
CA TYR A 248 7.56 -10.26 -11.45
C TYR A 248 8.85 -9.52 -11.86
N ARG A 249 10.02 -10.15 -11.67
CA ARG A 249 11.31 -9.60 -12.12
C ARG A 249 11.36 -9.36 -13.63
N TYR A 250 10.60 -10.11 -14.43
CA TYR A 250 10.51 -9.85 -15.86
C TYR A 250 9.65 -8.63 -16.19
N VAL A 251 8.61 -8.34 -15.39
CA VAL A 251 7.83 -7.10 -15.51
C VAL A 251 8.70 -5.88 -15.19
N PHE A 252 9.61 -6.02 -14.22
CA PHE A 252 10.60 -5.01 -13.86
C PHE A 252 11.46 -4.55 -15.06
N PHE A 253 11.85 -5.46 -15.97
CA PHE A 253 12.65 -5.12 -17.17
C PHE A 253 11.85 -4.48 -18.30
N TYR A 254 10.52 -4.55 -18.28
CA TYR A 254 9.65 -3.91 -19.27
C TYR A 254 9.12 -2.55 -18.82
N VAL A 255 9.21 -2.27 -17.51
CA VAL A 255 8.63 -1.08 -16.87
C VAL A 255 9.68 0.00 -16.58
N LEU A 256 10.95 -0.39 -16.43
CA LEU A 256 12.12 0.51 -16.40
C LEU A 256 12.73 0.65 -17.80
#